data_AF-A0A2Z6RIL2-F1
#
_entry.id   AF-A0A2Z6RIL2-F1
#
_cell.length_a   1.000
_cell.length_b   1.000
_cell.length_c   1.000
_cell.angle_alpha   90.00
_cell.angle_beta   90.00
_cell.angle_gamma   90.00
#
_symmetry.space_group_name_H-M   'P 1'
#
loop_
_entity.id
_entity.type
_entity.pdbx_description
1 polymer ?
#
loop_
_entity_poly.entity_id
_entity_poly.type
_entity_poly.pdbx_seq_one_letter_code
_entity_poly.pdbx_strand_id
1 'polypeptide(L)'
;MSANRYTINPLTGRIIRVGSSIFNQLVIEAYDYLDSGLVRRATAPPLTEARQSYFNIETGRMIQYRTRTYFYLIQRVYEIIEDYYLVPLRFVEIAQSYLSLLYLHGTQRRLEYIDVALRRFNFYAERNRLNPDHKQRVEETHQFVERRQRKTQQEAQLRRLAELNIAL
;
A
#
# COMPACT_ATOMS: atom_id res chain seq x y z
N MET A 1 -4.27 8.73 17.17
CA MET A 1 -3.22 8.31 18.13
C MET A 1 -3.27 6.80 18.29
N SER A 2 -2.26 6.05 17.83
CA SER A 2 -2.22 4.59 17.99
C SER A 2 -1.76 4.25 19.41
N ALA A 3 -2.65 3.67 20.22
CA ALA A 3 -2.30 3.15 21.54
C ALA A 3 -1.13 2.16 21.41
N ASN A 4 -0.11 2.27 22.27
CA ASN A 4 1.00 1.31 22.32
C ASN A 4 0.47 -0.07 22.72
N ARG A 5 0.15 -0.91 21.73
CA ARG A 5 -0.29 -2.30 21.90
C ARG A 5 0.91 -3.23 21.79
N TYR A 6 0.94 -4.25 22.64
CA TYR A 6 1.99 -5.28 22.67
C TYR A 6 1.37 -6.67 22.50
N THR A 7 2.17 -7.63 22.06
CA THR A 7 1.80 -9.05 21.95
C THR A 7 3.01 -9.95 22.19
N ILE A 8 2.80 -11.26 22.30
CA ILE A 8 3.87 -12.23 22.49
C ILE A 8 4.34 -12.72 21.13
N ASN A 9 5.66 -12.74 20.93
CA ASN A 9 6.26 -13.41 19.79
C ASN A 9 6.12 -14.93 19.96
N PRO A 10 5.34 -15.62 19.11
CA PRO A 10 5.09 -17.05 19.25
C PRO A 10 6.34 -17.92 18.99
N LEU A 11 7.38 -17.37 18.36
CA LEU A 11 8.64 -18.07 18.12
C LEU A 11 9.62 -17.98 19.28
N THR A 12 9.52 -16.95 20.12
CA THR A 12 10.54 -16.65 21.16
C THR A 12 9.98 -16.46 22.57
N GLY A 13 8.66 -16.35 22.72
CA GLY A 13 7.99 -16.03 23.98
C GLY A 13 8.17 -14.59 24.45
N ARG A 14 8.91 -13.74 23.72
CA ARG A 14 9.19 -12.35 24.12
C ARG A 14 8.05 -11.40 23.78
N ILE A 15 7.84 -10.39 24.61
CA ILE A 15 6.90 -9.29 24.33
C ILE A 15 7.46 -8.44 23.20
N ILE A 16 6.64 -8.18 22.18
CA ILE A 16 6.93 -7.34 21.02
C ILE A 16 5.83 -6.29 20.82
N ARG A 17 6.18 -5.15 20.25
CA ARG A 17 5.23 -4.08 19.94
C ARG A 17 4.45 -4.39 18.66
N VAL A 18 3.14 -4.22 18.70
CA VAL A 18 2.26 -4.38 17.53
C VAL A 18 2.60 -3.30 16.50
N GLY A 19 2.77 -3.70 15.24
CA GLY A 19 3.23 -2.83 14.16
C GLY A 19 4.75 -2.62 14.08
N SER A 20 5.54 -3.21 14.99
CA SER A 20 7.01 -3.26 14.86
C SER A 20 7.45 -4.10 13.67
N SER A 21 8.71 -3.98 13.26
CA SER A 21 9.29 -4.79 12.18
C SER A 21 9.15 -6.30 12.44
N ILE A 22 9.49 -6.75 13.66
CA ILE A 22 9.37 -8.16 14.06
C ILE A 22 7.91 -8.62 13.98
N PHE A 23 6.98 -7.82 14.51
CA PHE A 23 5.55 -8.13 14.45
C PHE A 23 5.06 -8.22 13.00
N ASN A 24 5.39 -7.24 12.16
CA ASN A 24 4.95 -7.19 10.76
C ASN A 24 5.49 -8.39 9.99
N GLN A 25 6.75 -8.78 10.24
CA GLN A 25 7.37 -9.92 9.60
C GLN A 25 6.64 -11.23 9.94
N LEU A 26 6.35 -11.47 11.22
CA LEU A 26 5.56 -12.63 11.65
C LEU A 26 4.19 -12.67 10.96
N VAL A 27 3.52 -11.53 10.87
CA VAL A 27 2.21 -11.45 10.21
C VAL A 27 2.29 -11.69 8.70
N ILE A 28 3.33 -11.18 8.04
CA ILE A 28 3.56 -11.40 6.61
C ILE A 28 3.80 -12.88 6.32
N GLU A 29 4.66 -13.51 7.13
CA GLU A 29 5.12 -14.86 6.88
C GLU A 29 4.05 -15.91 7.19
N ALA A 30 3.55 -15.97 8.42
CA ALA A 30 2.79 -17.15 8.85
C ALA A 30 1.69 -16.90 9.90
N TYR A 31 1.58 -15.70 10.44
CA TYR A 31 0.68 -15.41 11.56
C TYR A 31 -0.41 -14.41 11.17
N ASP A 32 -1.57 -14.55 11.79
CA ASP A 32 -2.61 -13.53 11.79
C ASP A 32 -2.72 -12.93 13.19
N TYR A 33 -3.04 -11.64 13.27
CA TYR A 33 -3.20 -10.95 14.55
C TYR A 33 -4.68 -10.89 14.93
N LEU A 34 -5.06 -11.71 15.92
CA LEU A 34 -6.43 -11.96 16.37
C LEU A 34 -6.48 -11.86 17.89
N ASP A 35 -7.53 -11.22 18.45
CA ASP A 35 -7.75 -11.13 19.90
C ASP A 35 -6.51 -10.71 20.70
N SER A 36 -5.73 -9.80 20.13
CA SER A 36 -4.46 -9.30 20.67
C SER A 36 -3.29 -10.31 20.72
N GLY A 37 -3.43 -11.48 20.11
CA GLY A 37 -2.41 -12.51 19.95
C GLY A 37 -2.01 -12.77 18.49
N LEU A 38 -0.80 -13.30 18.28
CA LEU A 38 -0.36 -13.84 17.00
C LEU A 38 -0.74 -15.33 16.92
N VAL A 39 -1.68 -15.65 16.04
CA VAL A 39 -2.16 -17.01 15.80
C VAL A 39 -1.61 -17.52 14.49
N ARG A 40 -1.14 -18.77 14.44
CA ARG A 40 -0.60 -19.35 13.22
C ARG A 40 -1.72 -19.51 12.19
N ARG A 41 -1.55 -18.96 10.99
CA ARG A 41 -2.58 -18.90 9.94
C ARG A 41 -3.11 -20.27 9.54
N ALA A 42 -2.24 -21.28 9.53
CA ALA A 42 -2.60 -22.66 9.23
C ALA A 42 -3.69 -23.23 10.16
N THR A 43 -3.85 -22.63 11.35
CA THR A 43 -4.80 -23.04 12.38
C THR A 43 -5.68 -21.89 12.84
N ALA A 44 -5.66 -20.75 12.14
CA ALA A 44 -6.41 -19.58 12.55
C ALA A 44 -7.91 -19.77 12.26
N PRO A 45 -8.79 -19.37 13.17
CA PRO A 45 -10.23 -19.37 12.90
C PRO A 45 -10.55 -18.40 11.76
N PRO A 46 -11.61 -18.65 10.98
CA PRO A 46 -12.06 -17.73 9.93
C PRO A 46 -12.36 -16.36 10.54
N LEU A 47 -11.96 -15.31 9.82
CA LEU A 47 -12.12 -13.93 10.26
C LEU A 47 -13.60 -13.56 10.26
N THR A 48 -14.23 -13.54 11.44
CA THR A 48 -15.68 -13.29 11.61
C THR A 48 -16.03 -11.84 11.94
N GLU A 49 -15.07 -11.00 12.33
CA GLU A 49 -15.33 -9.60 12.66
C GLU A 49 -15.36 -8.68 11.42
N ALA A 50 -16.33 -7.75 11.40
CA ALA A 50 -16.38 -6.64 10.46
C ALA A 50 -15.19 -5.69 10.68
N ARG A 51 -14.05 -6.03 10.09
CA ARG A 51 -12.84 -5.23 10.17
C ARG A 51 -13.05 -3.90 9.44
N GLN A 52 -12.69 -2.80 10.10
CA GLN A 52 -12.53 -1.50 9.44
C GLN A 52 -11.73 -1.70 8.14
N SER A 53 -12.18 -1.12 7.04
CA SER A 53 -11.56 -1.33 5.73
C SER A 53 -11.02 -0.01 5.23
N TYR A 54 -9.80 -0.04 4.71
CA TYR A 54 -9.11 1.09 4.13
C TYR A 54 -9.08 0.97 2.62
N PHE A 55 -9.29 2.08 1.93
CA PHE A 55 -9.17 2.19 0.51
C PHE A 55 -7.72 2.38 0.10
N ASN A 56 -7.13 1.41 -0.59
CA ASN A 56 -5.80 1.59 -1.18
C ASN A 56 -5.94 2.41 -2.47
N ILE A 57 -5.41 3.63 -2.43
CA ILE A 57 -5.62 4.62 -3.52
C ILE A 57 -4.95 4.22 -4.84
N GLU A 58 -3.79 3.54 -4.77
CA GLU A 58 -3.03 3.12 -5.95
C GLU A 58 -3.71 1.96 -6.67
N THR A 59 -4.23 0.99 -5.91
CA THR A 59 -4.80 -0.25 -6.47
C THR A 59 -6.31 -0.18 -6.66
N GLY A 60 -6.96 0.77 -6.01
CA GLY A 60 -8.41 0.91 -5.98
C GLY A 60 -9.15 -0.18 -5.22
N ARG A 61 -8.46 -0.91 -4.33
CA ARG A 61 -9.01 -2.07 -3.59
C ARG A 61 -9.24 -1.72 -2.13
N MET A 62 -10.28 -2.30 -1.54
CA MET A 62 -10.48 -2.28 -0.09
C MET A 62 -9.51 -3.25 0.58
N ILE A 63 -8.84 -2.77 1.62
CA ILE A 63 -7.89 -3.50 2.44
C ILE A 63 -8.41 -3.52 3.87
N GLN A 64 -8.73 -4.70 4.38
CA GLN A 64 -9.22 -4.82 5.75
C GLN A 64 -8.09 -4.58 6.77
N TYR A 65 -8.42 -3.88 7.84
CA TYR A 65 -7.56 -3.63 9.00
C TYR A 65 -7.01 -4.95 9.55
N ARG A 66 -5.76 -4.91 10.01
CA ARG A 66 -5.04 -6.06 10.62
C ARG A 66 -4.95 -7.31 9.73
N THR A 67 -5.11 -7.17 8.41
CA THR A 67 -4.80 -8.25 7.48
C THR A 67 -3.33 -8.25 7.10
N ARG A 68 -2.86 -9.36 6.54
CA ARG A 68 -1.51 -9.45 5.95
C ARG A 68 -1.21 -8.30 4.99
N THR A 69 -2.16 -7.97 4.11
CA THR A 69 -2.00 -6.90 3.13
C THR A 69 -1.91 -5.53 3.79
N TYR A 70 -2.70 -5.27 4.83
CA TYR A 70 -2.60 -4.04 5.61
C TYR A 70 -1.19 -3.86 6.19
N PHE A 71 -0.68 -4.86 6.93
CA PHE A 71 0.66 -4.76 7.53
C PHE A 71 1.79 -4.73 6.50
N TYR A 72 1.64 -5.46 5.40
CA TYR A 72 2.58 -5.41 4.28
C TYR A 72 2.71 -3.99 3.72
N LEU A 73 1.60 -3.28 3.55
CA LEU A 73 1.60 -1.93 3.02
C LEU A 73 2.15 -0.93 4.05
N ILE A 74 1.76 -1.03 5.32
CA ILE A 74 2.34 -0.19 6.39
C ILE A 74 3.87 -0.34 6.46
N GLN A 75 4.40 -1.57 6.33
CA GLN A 75 5.86 -1.79 6.29
C GLN A 75 6.52 -1.23 5.02
N ARG A 76 5.79 -1.13 3.91
CA ARG A 76 6.24 -0.57 2.64
C ARG A 76 6.00 0.95 2.56
N VAL A 77 6.08 1.62 3.70
CA VAL A 77 5.88 3.06 3.84
C VAL A 77 4.55 3.54 3.26
N TYR A 78 3.44 2.89 3.61
CA TYR A 78 2.11 3.49 3.42
C TYR A 78 1.63 4.12 4.73
N GLU A 79 0.90 5.21 4.60
CA GLU A 79 0.29 5.95 5.69
C GLU A 79 -1.24 5.92 5.57
N ILE A 80 -1.90 6.08 6.71
CA ILE A 80 -3.36 6.14 6.81
C ILE A 80 -3.77 7.61 6.83
N ILE A 81 -4.64 8.00 5.91
CA ILE A 81 -5.22 9.34 5.82
C ILE A 81 -6.71 9.25 6.11
N GLU A 82 -7.21 10.12 6.99
CA GLU A 82 -8.63 10.25 7.37
C GLU A 82 -9.30 8.94 7.81
N ASP A 83 -8.54 8.03 8.42
CA ASP A 83 -9.01 6.71 8.90
C ASP A 83 -9.70 5.82 7.84
N TYR A 84 -9.61 6.19 6.56
CA TYR A 84 -10.27 5.53 5.45
C TYR A 84 -9.32 5.22 4.29
N TYR A 85 -8.22 5.95 4.13
CA TYR A 85 -7.36 5.84 2.97
C TYR A 85 -5.99 5.29 3.34
N LEU A 86 -5.46 4.43 2.48
CA LEU A 86 -4.10 3.91 2.59
C LEU A 86 -3.29 4.41 1.38
N VAL A 87 -2.32 5.28 1.65
CA VAL A 87 -1.57 6.03 0.63
C VAL A 87 -0.06 5.82 0.84
N PRO A 88 0.73 5.55 -0.20
CA PRO A 88 2.19 5.51 -0.05
C PRO A 88 2.72 6.84 0.48
N LEU A 89 3.70 6.79 1.38
CA LEU A 89 4.27 7.93 2.11
C LEU A 89 4.73 9.05 1.18
N ARG A 90 5.35 8.69 0.04
CA ARG A 90 5.77 9.64 -1.00
C ARG A 90 4.64 10.48 -1.61
N PHE A 91 3.38 10.08 -1.43
CA PHE A 91 2.19 10.77 -1.95
C PHE A 91 1.31 11.34 -0.83
N VAL A 92 1.70 11.22 0.43
CA VAL A 92 0.89 11.66 1.57
C VAL A 92 0.67 13.16 1.53
N GLU A 93 1.73 13.95 1.34
CA GLU A 93 1.64 15.42 1.26
C GLU A 93 0.71 15.87 0.12
N ILE A 94 0.76 15.16 -1.02
CA ILE A 94 -0.08 15.45 -2.18
C ILE A 94 -1.54 15.10 -1.88
N ALA A 95 -1.80 13.92 -1.31
CA ALA A 95 -3.14 13.48 -0.94
C ALA A 95 -3.77 14.39 0.13
N GLN A 96 -2.98 14.88 1.09
CA GLN A 96 -3.41 15.86 2.08
C GLN A 96 -3.71 17.22 1.44
N SER A 97 -2.89 17.67 0.49
CA SER A 97 -3.07 18.96 -0.19
C SER A 97 -4.23 18.96 -1.20
N TYR A 98 -4.56 17.79 -1.75
CA TYR A 98 -5.59 17.61 -2.77
C TYR A 98 -6.53 16.45 -2.39
N LEU A 99 -7.31 16.66 -1.32
CA LEU A 99 -8.30 15.69 -0.84
C LEU A 99 -9.30 15.25 -1.92
N SER A 100 -9.54 16.08 -2.95
CA SER A 100 -10.36 15.71 -4.11
C SER A 100 -9.86 14.47 -4.86
N LEU A 101 -8.54 14.15 -4.79
CA LEU A 101 -7.95 12.92 -5.32
C LEU A 101 -8.59 11.65 -4.73
N LEU A 102 -9.06 11.74 -3.48
CA LEU A 102 -9.61 10.62 -2.72
C LEU A 102 -11.02 10.24 -3.17
N TYR A 103 -11.72 11.14 -3.84
CA TYR A 103 -13.11 10.96 -4.30
C TYR A 103 -13.20 10.62 -5.81
N LEU A 104 -12.06 10.50 -6.49
CA LEU A 104 -12.04 10.13 -7.90
C LEU A 104 -12.38 8.64 -8.07
N HIS A 105 -13.41 8.38 -8.88
CA HIS A 105 -13.78 7.03 -9.30
C HIS A 105 -12.95 6.56 -10.50
N GLY A 106 -12.51 5.31 -10.43
CA GLY A 106 -11.71 4.65 -11.46
C GLY A 106 -10.22 4.69 -11.16
N THR A 107 -9.60 3.50 -11.20
CA THR A 107 -8.16 3.33 -10.92
C THR A 107 -7.30 4.14 -11.89
N GLN A 108 -7.67 4.15 -13.18
CA GLN A 108 -6.96 4.92 -14.21
C GLN A 108 -6.97 6.43 -13.90
N ARG A 109 -8.15 7.00 -13.61
CA ARG A 109 -8.31 8.41 -13.28
C ARG A 109 -7.52 8.81 -12.03
N ARG A 110 -7.55 7.98 -10.98
CA ARG A 110 -6.76 8.24 -9.76
C ARG A 110 -5.27 8.27 -10.04
N LEU A 111 -4.77 7.32 -10.83
CA LEU A 111 -3.35 7.28 -11.20
C LEU A 111 -2.95 8.49 -12.06
N GLU A 112 -3.77 8.86 -13.05
CA GLU A 112 -3.55 10.04 -13.90
C GLU A 112 -3.54 11.33 -13.08
N TYR A 113 -4.46 11.48 -12.13
CA TYR A 113 -4.55 12.68 -11.31
C TYR A 113 -3.44 12.75 -10.26
N ILE A 114 -3.03 11.62 -9.67
CA ILE A 114 -1.85 11.53 -8.81
C ILE A 114 -0.59 11.92 -9.60
N ASP A 115 -0.46 11.44 -10.85
CA ASP A 115 0.67 11.77 -11.72
C ASP A 115 0.70 13.27 -12.08
N VAL A 116 -0.45 13.85 -12.42
CA VAL A 116 -0.57 15.30 -12.66
C VAL A 116 -0.28 16.11 -11.41
N ALA A 117 -0.82 15.69 -10.25
CA ALA A 117 -0.58 16.35 -8.97
C ALA A 117 0.90 16.25 -8.56
N LEU A 118 1.55 15.12 -8.80
CA LEU A 118 3.00 14.93 -8.65
C LEU A 118 3.79 15.88 -9.53
N ARG A 119 3.48 15.95 -10.83
CA ARG A 119 4.17 16.87 -11.74
C ARG A 119 4.01 18.32 -11.30
N ARG A 120 2.81 18.69 -10.83
CA ARG A 120 2.51 20.05 -10.37
C ARG A 120 3.20 20.37 -9.04
N PHE A 121 3.17 19.42 -8.09
CA PHE A 121 3.86 19.52 -6.81
C PHE A 121 5.38 19.59 -7.02
N ASN A 122 5.93 18.73 -7.88
CA ASN A 122 7.33 18.74 -8.28
C ASN A 122 7.72 20.04 -9.00
N PHE A 123 6.88 20.57 -9.88
CA PHE A 123 7.09 21.87 -10.54
C PHE A 123 7.18 23.01 -9.53
N TYR A 124 6.30 23.05 -8.52
CA TYR A 124 6.38 24.03 -7.45
C TYR A 124 7.56 23.80 -6.50
N ALA A 125 7.92 22.55 -6.21
CA ALA A 125 9.08 22.18 -5.40
C ALA A 125 10.41 22.51 -6.11
N GLU A 126 10.50 22.30 -7.43
CA GLU A 126 11.63 22.68 -8.27
C GLU A 126 11.74 24.21 -8.39
N ARG A 127 10.61 24.92 -8.49
CA ARG A 127 10.58 26.39 -8.46
C ARG A 127 11.01 26.94 -7.10
N ASN A 128 10.79 26.18 -6.02
CA ASN A 128 11.22 26.48 -4.66
C ASN A 128 12.63 25.95 -4.30
N ARG A 129 13.40 25.41 -5.26
CA ARG A 129 14.79 24.91 -5.16
C ARG A 129 15.33 24.75 -3.73
N LEU A 130 15.49 23.51 -3.23
CA LEU A 130 16.58 23.06 -2.33
C LEU A 130 16.35 21.61 -1.82
N ASN A 131 16.45 20.55 -2.66
CA ASN A 131 16.85 19.22 -2.15
C ASN A 131 17.34 18.27 -3.27
N PRO A 132 18.64 17.94 -3.37
CA PRO A 132 19.18 17.01 -4.36
C PRO A 132 18.68 15.55 -4.18
N ASP A 133 18.29 15.14 -2.97
CA ASP A 133 17.71 13.81 -2.70
C ASP A 133 16.34 13.62 -3.38
N HIS A 134 15.63 14.74 -3.64
CA HIS A 134 14.33 14.74 -4.30
C HIS A 134 14.42 14.39 -5.79
N LYS A 135 15.46 14.88 -6.47
CA LYS A 135 15.68 14.58 -7.90
C LYS A 135 15.87 13.08 -8.13
N GLN A 136 16.55 12.41 -7.20
CA GLN A 136 16.74 10.97 -7.24
C GLN A 136 15.42 10.20 -7.03
N ARG A 137 14.59 10.60 -6.06
CA ARG A 137 13.28 9.96 -5.82
C ARG A 137 12.30 10.12 -7.00
N VAL A 138 12.34 11.26 -7.69
CA VAL A 138 11.52 11.51 -8.89
C VAL A 138 11.94 10.58 -10.02
N GLU A 139 13.24 10.45 -10.26
CA GLU A 139 13.79 9.55 -11.28
C GLU A 139 13.44 8.08 -10.97
N GLU A 140 13.59 7.65 -9.72
CA GLU A 140 13.21 6.30 -9.27
C GLU A 140 11.70 6.03 -9.46
N THR A 141 10.86 7.05 -9.23
CA THR A 141 9.41 6.95 -9.42
C THR A 141 9.05 6.86 -10.90
N HIS A 142 9.71 7.64 -11.76
CA HIS A 142 9.55 7.57 -13.22
C HIS A 142 9.91 6.18 -13.75
N GLN A 143 11.06 5.65 -13.34
CA GLN A 143 11.50 4.30 -13.73
C GLN A 143 10.55 3.21 -13.24
N PHE A 144 9.98 3.36 -12.04
CA PHE A 144 8.97 2.44 -11.52
C PHE A 144 7.70 2.44 -12.37
N VAL A 145 7.17 3.62 -12.71
CA VAL A 145 5.97 3.76 -13.55
C VAL A 145 6.19 3.15 -14.93
N GLU A 146 7.32 3.43 -15.57
CA GLU A 146 7.65 2.85 -16.87
C GLU A 146 7.74 1.32 -16.81
N ARG A 147 8.46 0.76 -15.82
CA ARG A 147 8.55 -0.69 -15.63
C ARG A 147 7.17 -1.31 -15.45
N ARG A 148 6.29 -0.63 -14.70
CA ARG A 148 4.94 -1.15 -14.48
C ARG A 148 4.07 -1.10 -15.72
N GLN A 149 4.13 -0.02 -16.50
CA GLN A 149 3.40 0.08 -17.77
C GLN A 149 3.84 -1.00 -18.76
N ARG A 150 5.15 -1.24 -18.90
CA ARG A 150 5.69 -2.30 -19.76
C ARG A 150 5.21 -3.69 -19.33
N LYS A 151 5.21 -3.96 -18.01
CA LYS A 151 4.74 -5.25 -17.47
C LYS A 151 3.24 -5.45 -17.70
N THR A 152 2.42 -4.41 -17.51
CA THR A 152 0.98 -4.46 -17.78
C THR A 152 0.69 -4.68 -19.26
N GLN A 153 1.47 -4.07 -20.16
CA GLN A 153 1.36 -4.31 -21.61
C GLN A 153 1.74 -5.75 -21.98
N GLN A 154 2.81 -6.31 -21.40
CA GLN A 154 3.17 -7.72 -21.61
C GLN A 154 2.11 -8.68 -21.06
N GLU A 155 1.56 -8.43 -19.87
CA GLU A 155 0.48 -9.25 -19.29
C GLU A 155 -0.79 -9.19 -20.16
N ALA A 156 -1.10 -8.03 -20.75
CA ALA A 156 -2.21 -7.88 -21.69
C ALA A 156 -1.96 -8.60 -23.03
N GLN A 157 -0.73 -8.55 -23.56
CA GLN A 157 -0.35 -9.30 -24.77
C GLN A 157 -0.40 -10.81 -24.54
N LEU A 158 0.13 -11.30 -23.42
CA LEU A 158 0.08 -12.72 -23.06
C LEU A 158 -1.35 -13.22 -22.88
N ARG A 159 -2.25 -12.41 -22.30
CA ARG A 159 -3.68 -12.74 -22.22
C ARG A 159 -4.33 -12.86 -23.59
N ARG A 160 -4.06 -11.92 -24.51
CA ARG A 160 -4.58 -12.01 -25.89
C ARG A 160 -4.07 -13.25 -26.63
N LEU A 161 -2.80 -13.60 -26.44
CA LEU A 161 -2.23 -14.82 -27.03
C LEU A 161 -2.84 -16.10 -26.44
N ALA A 162 -3.08 -16.13 -25.13
CA ALA A 162 -3.74 -17.26 -24.48
C ALA A 162 -5.20 -17.40 -24.94
N GLU A 163 -5.94 -16.30 -25.12
CA GLU A 163 -7.31 -16.30 -25.65
C GLU A 163 -7.36 -16.80 -27.10
N LEU A 164 -6.38 -16.44 -27.94
CA LEU A 164 -6.28 -16.93 -29.32
C LEU A 164 -5.92 -18.42 -29.41
N ASN A 165 -5.09 -18.93 -28.50
CA ASN A 165 -4.69 -20.34 -28.47
C ASN A 165 -5.76 -21.31 -27.91
N ILE A 166 -6.80 -20.79 -27.24
CA ILE A 166 -7.95 -21.60 -26.77
C ILE A 166 -9.03 -21.72 -27.86
N ALA A 167 -8.96 -20.89 -28.91
CA ALA A 167 -9.94 -20.84 -30.00
C ALA A 167 -9.58 -21.68 -31.24
N LEU A 168 -8.52 -22.49 -31.17
CA LEU A 168 -8.07 -23.47 -32.19
C LEU A 168 -8.17 -24.89 -31.63
#